data_AF-A0A069PDB2-F1
#
_entry.id   AF-A0A069PDB2-F1
#
_cell.length_a   1.000
_cell.length_b   1.000
_cell.length_c   1.000
_cell.angle_alpha   90.00
_cell.angle_beta   90.00
_cell.angle_gamma   90.00
#
_symmetry.space_group_name_H-M   'P 1'
#
loop_
_entity.id
_entity.type
_entity.pdbx_description
1 polymer ?
#
loop_
_entity_poly.entity_id
_entity_poly.type
_entity_poly.pdbx_seq_one_letter_code
_entity_poly.pdbx_strand_id
1 'polypeptide(L)'
;MMGRATVVLIAWLCIAGVAGWRAASEPALAAGTPAAATDAAMIRHGAELAAVGDCIVCHTAKGGKPFAGGLPIDTPFGTLYSTNITPDAKTGIGSWSLEAFKRAMRRGVSSDGHLLYPAFPYVHFTHMSDEDIGAVYAFMMSRTPIQASAPANELIFPLNFRPVIAVWNLLFLHPGTPVPMSRQQDAQLDRGHYLVDTLGHCAACHSPMNLLGAEKGGKAFDGGVIDGWDAPSLKTLLHAPTPWTREQLTSYLRTGFASEHGAAAGPMLPVTRSLANASESDVEAMAAYVMSMQTSDPAPQLSTAPKANPAANAASLQAGATLFQAACASCHAAHAPMETIGGRPSLSQGTAVNSDSPRNVVRLILDGLPPEGSTPARLMPPFAGMLTDAQIADLARYLRSQYSKEAPWPLTAADVAKYRKEKPAP
;
A
#
# COMPACT_ATOMS: atom_id res chain seq x y z
N MET A 1 9.13 47.21 -30.34
CA MET A 1 10.40 46.47 -30.57
C MET A 1 10.78 45.81 -29.26
N MET A 2 10.75 44.47 -29.18
CA MET A 2 11.25 43.77 -27.99
C MET A 2 12.75 44.03 -27.83
N GLY A 3 13.18 44.42 -26.63
CA GLY A 3 14.59 44.69 -26.35
C GLY A 3 15.44 43.42 -26.50
N ARG A 4 16.71 43.55 -26.91
CA ARG A 4 17.63 42.42 -27.12
C ARG A 4 17.72 41.49 -25.90
N ALA A 5 17.63 42.03 -24.68
CA ALA A 5 17.59 41.25 -23.44
C ALA A 5 16.34 40.36 -23.33
N THR A 6 15.17 40.85 -23.74
CA THR A 6 13.92 40.08 -23.76
C THR A 6 14.00 38.93 -24.76
N VAL A 7 14.59 39.16 -25.93
CA VAL A 7 14.79 38.12 -26.96
C VAL A 7 15.75 37.04 -26.48
N VAL A 8 16.86 37.41 -25.83
CA VAL A 8 17.83 36.46 -25.26
C VAL A 8 17.20 35.63 -24.13
N LEU A 9 16.41 36.26 -23.25
CA LEU A 9 15.72 35.55 -22.18
C LEU A 9 14.70 34.54 -22.74
N ILE A 10 13.90 34.93 -23.74
CA ILE A 10 12.94 34.04 -24.39
C ILE A 10 13.69 32.88 -25.08
N ALA A 11 14.79 33.15 -25.77
CA ALA A 11 15.59 32.10 -26.41
C ALA A 11 16.13 31.09 -25.39
N TRP A 12 16.64 31.56 -24.24
CA TRP A 12 17.09 30.68 -23.15
C TRP A 12 15.96 29.87 -22.53
N LEU A 13 14.79 30.48 -22.30
CA LEU A 13 13.60 29.77 -21.80
C LEU A 13 13.11 28.71 -22.80
N CYS A 14 13.15 29.01 -24.11
CA CYS A 14 12.81 28.05 -25.15
C CYS A 14 13.83 26.90 -25.22
N ILE A 15 15.13 27.19 -25.15
CA ILE A 15 16.18 26.16 -25.16
C ILE A 15 16.07 25.27 -23.92
N ALA A 16 15.89 25.87 -22.73
CA ALA A 16 15.68 25.13 -21.50
C ALA A 16 14.38 24.30 -21.53
N GLY A 17 13.31 24.85 -22.11
CA GLY A 17 12.04 24.14 -22.31
C GLY A 17 12.17 22.94 -23.26
N VAL A 18 12.88 23.10 -24.38
CA VAL A 18 13.12 22.02 -25.35
C VAL A 18 14.06 20.95 -24.78
N ALA A 19 15.11 21.35 -24.07
CA ALA A 19 16.03 20.43 -23.40
C ALA A 19 15.33 19.64 -22.27
N GLY A 20 14.51 20.33 -21.47
CA GLY A 20 13.68 19.69 -20.43
C GLY A 20 12.64 18.74 -21.02
N TRP A 21 12.00 19.10 -22.15
CA TRP A 21 11.09 18.22 -22.88
C TRP A 21 11.81 16.96 -23.39
N ARG A 22 12.94 17.13 -24.08
CA ARG A 22 13.77 16.01 -24.60
C ARG A 22 14.27 15.08 -23.50
N ALA A 23 14.60 15.61 -22.32
CA ALA A 23 15.01 14.81 -21.17
C ALA A 23 13.84 14.04 -20.52
N ALA A 24 12.60 14.48 -20.77
CA ALA A 24 11.37 13.94 -20.16
C ALA A 24 10.49 13.14 -21.14
N SER A 25 10.98 12.88 -22.36
CA SER A 25 10.26 12.11 -23.37
C SER A 25 11.21 11.18 -24.11
N GLU A 26 10.90 9.89 -24.13
CA GLU A 26 11.56 8.93 -25.00
C GLU A 26 10.81 8.80 -26.34
N PRO A 27 11.43 8.25 -27.40
CA PRO A 27 10.70 7.93 -28.61
C PRO A 27 9.51 7.01 -28.33
N ALA A 28 8.37 7.30 -28.97
CA ALA A 28 7.24 6.40 -28.97
C ALA A 28 7.66 5.06 -29.58
N LEU A 29 7.25 3.97 -28.95
CA LEU A 29 7.45 2.63 -29.52
C LEU A 29 6.32 2.33 -30.49
N ALA A 30 6.65 1.65 -31.58
CA ALA A 30 5.65 1.22 -32.55
C ALA A 30 4.57 0.38 -31.85
N ALA A 31 3.31 0.60 -32.26
CA ALA A 31 2.20 -0.20 -31.78
C ALA A 31 2.49 -1.68 -32.07
N GLY A 32 2.35 -2.51 -31.05
CA GLY A 32 2.41 -3.96 -31.20
C GLY A 32 1.04 -4.49 -31.61
N THR A 33 1.01 -5.54 -32.42
CA THR A 33 -0.16 -6.43 -32.38
C THR A 33 0.09 -7.38 -31.22
N PRO A 34 -0.71 -7.35 -30.14
CA PRO A 34 -0.54 -8.29 -29.06
C PRO A 34 -0.74 -9.70 -29.62
N ALA A 35 0.28 -10.55 -29.50
CA ALA A 35 0.06 -11.97 -29.74
C ALA A 35 -1.02 -12.40 -28.73
N ALA A 36 -2.11 -13.01 -29.22
CA ALA A 36 -3.08 -13.62 -28.32
C ALA A 36 -2.32 -14.62 -27.44
N ALA A 37 -2.24 -14.34 -26.14
CA ALA A 37 -1.67 -15.29 -25.21
C ALA A 37 -2.60 -16.51 -25.19
N THR A 38 -2.19 -17.60 -25.83
CA THR A 38 -2.95 -18.86 -25.84
C THR A 38 -2.42 -19.86 -24.82
N ASP A 39 -1.26 -19.59 -24.23
CA ASP A 39 -0.69 -20.44 -23.18
C ASP A 39 -1.36 -20.16 -21.84
N ALA A 40 -2.23 -21.08 -21.44
CA ALA A 40 -2.96 -21.02 -20.18
C ALA A 40 -2.03 -21.06 -18.95
N ALA A 41 -0.87 -21.74 -19.03
CA ALA A 41 0.07 -21.80 -17.92
C ALA A 41 0.75 -20.44 -17.70
N MET A 42 1.18 -19.79 -18.77
CA MET A 42 1.75 -18.44 -18.73
C MET A 42 0.73 -17.41 -18.24
N ILE A 43 -0.53 -17.48 -18.71
CA ILE A 43 -1.60 -16.59 -18.23
C ILE A 43 -1.87 -16.79 -16.75
N ARG A 44 -1.91 -18.02 -16.27
CA ARG A 44 -2.10 -18.31 -14.84
C ARG A 44 -0.96 -17.76 -14.00
N HIS A 45 0.28 -17.99 -14.42
CA HIS A 45 1.46 -17.42 -13.75
C HIS A 45 1.39 -15.89 -13.71
N GLY A 46 1.01 -15.26 -14.83
CA GLY A 46 0.78 -13.82 -14.90
C GLY A 46 -0.33 -13.31 -13.98
N ALA A 47 -1.39 -14.10 -13.79
CA ALA A 47 -2.48 -13.79 -12.86
C ALA A 47 -2.02 -13.83 -11.40
N GLU A 48 -1.25 -14.85 -11.03
CA GLU A 48 -0.67 -15.00 -9.70
C GLU A 48 0.31 -13.84 -9.39
N LEU A 49 1.15 -13.46 -10.35
CA LEU A 49 2.05 -12.31 -10.23
C LEU A 49 1.32 -10.97 -10.18
N ALA A 50 0.25 -10.79 -10.95
CA ALA A 50 -0.59 -9.59 -10.88
C ALA A 50 -1.34 -9.49 -9.54
N ALA A 51 -1.60 -10.63 -8.90
CA ALA A 51 -2.15 -10.70 -7.54
C ALA A 51 -1.10 -10.32 -6.49
N VAL A 52 0.17 -10.75 -6.65
CA VAL A 52 1.29 -10.27 -5.82
C VAL A 52 1.49 -8.76 -5.97
N GLY A 53 1.45 -8.24 -7.20
CA GLY A 53 1.59 -6.82 -7.48
C GLY A 53 0.38 -5.94 -7.17
N ASP A 54 -0.69 -6.54 -6.63
CA ASP A 54 -1.94 -5.90 -6.29
C ASP A 54 -2.55 -5.03 -7.41
N CYS A 55 -2.35 -5.44 -8.67
CA CYS A 55 -2.67 -4.58 -9.82
C CYS A 55 -4.16 -4.22 -9.88
N ILE A 56 -5.03 -5.14 -9.47
CA ILE A 56 -6.48 -4.94 -9.51
C ILE A 56 -6.95 -3.84 -8.56
N VAL A 57 -6.29 -3.68 -7.41
CA VAL A 57 -6.65 -2.69 -6.40
C VAL A 57 -6.37 -1.29 -6.92
N CYS A 58 -5.20 -1.06 -7.52
CA CYS A 58 -4.86 0.23 -8.11
C CYS A 58 -5.66 0.51 -9.39
N HIS A 59 -5.83 -0.48 -10.26
CA HIS A 59 -6.43 -0.27 -11.59
C HIS A 59 -7.95 -0.50 -11.65
N THR A 60 -8.67 -0.37 -10.53
CA THR A 60 -10.13 -0.50 -10.50
C THR A 60 -10.75 0.60 -9.65
N ALA A 61 -11.50 1.52 -10.26
CA ALA A 61 -12.29 2.49 -9.50
C ALA A 61 -13.41 1.81 -8.69
N LYS A 62 -13.89 2.48 -7.63
CA LYS A 62 -15.05 2.04 -6.86
C LYS A 62 -16.29 1.91 -7.75
N GLY A 63 -16.90 0.72 -7.78
CA GLY A 63 -18.01 0.40 -8.69
C GLY A 63 -17.61 0.32 -10.17
N GLY A 64 -16.32 0.45 -10.48
CA GLY A 64 -15.75 0.31 -11.81
C GLY A 64 -15.59 -1.14 -12.25
N LYS A 65 -15.19 -1.32 -13.51
CA LYS A 65 -14.87 -2.65 -14.05
C LYS A 65 -13.42 -3.01 -13.72
N PRO A 66 -13.11 -4.29 -13.44
CA PRO A 66 -11.74 -4.71 -13.11
C PRO A 66 -10.72 -4.23 -14.15
N PHE A 67 -9.62 -3.66 -13.69
CA PHE A 67 -8.48 -3.18 -14.49
C PHE A 67 -8.76 -1.99 -15.42
N ALA A 68 -9.97 -1.41 -15.38
CA ALA A 68 -10.38 -0.30 -16.24
C ALA A 68 -9.86 1.08 -15.79
N GLY A 69 -9.09 1.14 -14.70
CA GLY A 69 -8.51 2.37 -14.15
C GLY A 69 -9.55 3.27 -13.47
N GLY A 70 -9.19 4.54 -13.34
CA GLY A 70 -10.02 5.61 -12.80
C GLY A 70 -10.06 5.70 -11.28
N LEU A 71 -9.24 4.92 -10.56
CA LEU A 71 -9.14 5.04 -9.10
C LEU A 71 -8.41 6.35 -8.75
N PRO A 72 -9.00 7.23 -7.92
CA PRO A 72 -8.30 8.37 -7.37
C PRO A 72 -7.30 7.91 -6.29
N ILE A 73 -6.06 8.33 -6.43
CA ILE A 73 -4.99 8.13 -5.46
C ILE A 73 -4.63 9.51 -4.91
N ASP A 74 -5.11 9.78 -3.70
CA ASP A 74 -4.86 11.04 -3.01
C ASP A 74 -3.44 11.07 -2.48
N THR A 75 -2.68 12.08 -2.89
CA THR A 75 -1.31 12.32 -2.41
C THR A 75 -1.24 13.67 -1.71
N PRO A 76 -0.20 13.94 -0.91
CA PRO A 76 0.07 15.29 -0.39
C PRO A 76 0.26 16.36 -1.48
N PHE A 77 0.41 15.93 -2.74
CA PHE A 77 0.71 16.76 -3.90
C PHE A 77 -0.48 16.96 -4.84
N GLY A 78 -1.64 16.40 -4.50
CA GLY A 78 -2.83 16.36 -5.35
C GLY A 78 -3.27 14.93 -5.67
N THR A 79 -4.22 14.77 -6.59
CA THR A 79 -4.84 13.47 -6.88
C THR A 79 -4.30 12.91 -8.19
N LEU A 80 -3.84 11.66 -8.16
CA LEU A 80 -3.50 10.89 -9.34
C LEU A 80 -4.67 9.97 -9.70
N TYR A 81 -4.82 9.62 -10.97
CA TYR A 81 -5.81 8.65 -11.41
C TYR A 81 -5.13 7.45 -12.06
N SER A 82 -5.50 6.25 -11.64
CA SER A 82 -4.98 5.03 -12.26
C SER A 82 -5.45 4.88 -13.70
N THR A 83 -4.59 4.34 -14.56
CA THR A 83 -4.88 4.15 -15.98
C THR A 83 -5.66 2.86 -16.23
N ASN A 84 -6.31 2.76 -17.39
CA ASN A 84 -6.89 1.51 -17.85
C ASN A 84 -5.77 0.61 -18.40
N ILE A 85 -5.67 -0.62 -17.88
CA ILE A 85 -4.67 -1.61 -18.30
C ILE A 85 -5.30 -2.86 -18.95
N THR A 86 -6.57 -2.76 -19.35
CA THR A 86 -7.23 -3.78 -20.16
C THR A 86 -6.69 -3.77 -21.60
N PRO A 87 -6.92 -4.83 -22.40
CA PRO A 87 -6.47 -4.88 -23.79
C PRO A 87 -7.31 -4.02 -24.75
N ASP A 88 -8.07 -3.05 -24.25
CA ASP A 88 -8.74 -2.06 -25.10
C ASP A 88 -7.69 -1.23 -25.86
N ALA A 89 -7.83 -1.16 -27.18
CA ALA A 89 -6.83 -0.52 -28.04
C ALA A 89 -6.84 1.01 -28.00
N LYS A 90 -7.96 1.62 -27.54
CA LYS A 90 -8.13 3.08 -27.56
C LYS A 90 -7.79 3.74 -26.24
N THR A 91 -8.15 3.10 -25.14
CA THR A 91 -8.11 3.66 -23.79
C THR A 91 -7.28 2.81 -22.84
N GLY A 92 -7.03 1.54 -23.17
CA GLY A 92 -6.18 0.62 -22.42
C GLY A 92 -4.81 0.41 -23.06
N ILE A 93 -4.19 -0.74 -22.78
CA ILE A 93 -2.86 -1.13 -23.29
C ILE A 93 -2.94 -2.00 -24.55
N GLY A 94 -4.10 -2.10 -25.20
CA GLY A 94 -4.33 -3.00 -26.33
C GLY A 94 -3.44 -2.79 -27.55
N SER A 95 -2.85 -1.60 -27.69
CA SER A 95 -1.90 -1.25 -28.76
C SER A 95 -0.43 -1.30 -28.33
N TRP A 96 -0.16 -1.60 -27.06
CA TRP A 96 1.19 -1.63 -26.52
C TRP A 96 1.88 -2.91 -26.99
N SER A 97 3.16 -2.83 -27.35
CA SER A 97 4.00 -4.01 -27.53
C SER A 97 4.48 -4.52 -26.17
N LEU A 98 4.93 -5.78 -26.10
CA LEU A 98 5.60 -6.30 -24.90
C LEU A 98 6.80 -5.40 -24.50
N GLU A 99 7.55 -4.88 -25.47
CA GLU A 99 8.66 -3.96 -25.20
C GLU A 99 8.19 -2.63 -24.61
N ALA A 100 7.05 -2.09 -25.04
CA ALA A 100 6.46 -0.91 -24.42
C ALA A 100 6.01 -1.19 -22.98
N PHE A 101 5.41 -2.36 -22.74
CA PHE A 101 5.01 -2.79 -21.40
C PHE A 101 6.22 -2.97 -20.48
N LYS A 102 7.27 -3.69 -20.93
CA LYS A 102 8.55 -3.83 -20.20
C LYS A 102 9.17 -2.48 -19.88
N ARG A 103 9.17 -1.56 -20.85
CA ARG A 103 9.69 -0.21 -20.65
C ARG A 103 8.91 0.55 -19.57
N ALA A 104 7.59 0.46 -19.58
CA ALA A 104 6.78 1.07 -18.54
C ALA A 104 7.11 0.47 -17.17
N MET A 105 7.09 -0.86 -17.04
CA MET A 105 7.37 -1.56 -15.78
C MET A 105 8.76 -1.23 -15.24
N ARG A 106 9.81 -1.23 -16.08
CA ARG A 106 11.19 -1.03 -15.59
C ARG A 106 11.62 0.42 -15.47
N ARG A 107 11.11 1.30 -16.31
CA ARG A 107 11.66 2.66 -16.49
C ARG A 107 10.64 3.76 -16.23
N GLY A 108 9.38 3.42 -15.98
CA GLY A 108 8.33 4.40 -15.80
C GLY A 108 8.10 5.24 -17.05
N VAL A 109 8.20 4.65 -18.25
CA VAL A 109 7.98 5.35 -19.52
C VAL A 109 6.85 4.69 -20.30
N SER A 110 5.80 5.47 -20.58
CA SER A 110 4.62 5.04 -21.34
C SER A 110 4.96 4.65 -22.79
N SER A 111 4.05 3.97 -23.51
CA SER A 111 4.25 3.56 -24.91
C SER A 111 4.50 4.74 -25.86
N ASP A 112 3.82 5.87 -25.62
CA ASP A 112 3.98 7.15 -26.32
C ASP A 112 5.21 7.97 -25.86
N GLY A 113 5.92 7.50 -24.84
CA GLY A 113 7.23 8.03 -24.43
C GLY A 113 7.22 9.02 -23.27
N HIS A 114 6.06 9.41 -22.74
CA HIS A 114 6.01 10.28 -21.57
C HIS A 114 6.37 9.52 -20.27
N LEU A 115 6.98 10.21 -19.31
CA LEU A 115 7.30 9.65 -17.99
C LEU A 115 6.04 9.44 -17.17
N LEU A 116 5.89 8.27 -16.56
CA LEU A 116 4.84 7.92 -15.60
C LEU A 116 5.17 8.48 -14.21
N TYR A 117 4.15 8.71 -13.39
CA TYR A 117 4.35 9.14 -11.99
C TYR A 117 4.74 7.93 -11.13
N PRO A 118 5.62 8.10 -10.12
CA PRO A 118 6.13 7.00 -9.29
C PRO A 118 5.09 6.34 -8.36
N ALA A 119 3.85 6.84 -8.35
CA ALA A 119 2.72 6.09 -7.80
C ALA A 119 2.50 4.76 -8.55
N PHE A 120 2.93 4.68 -9.81
CA PHE A 120 3.22 3.40 -10.45
C PHE A 120 4.61 2.95 -9.98
N PRO A 121 4.75 1.84 -9.22
CA PRO A 121 5.97 1.52 -8.47
C PRO A 121 7.09 0.92 -9.34
N TYR A 122 7.39 1.56 -10.47
CA TYR A 122 8.42 1.13 -11.42
C TYR A 122 9.84 1.12 -10.82
N VAL A 123 10.07 1.84 -9.71
CA VAL A 123 11.32 1.79 -8.94
C VAL A 123 11.56 0.42 -8.27
N HIS A 124 10.51 -0.35 -8.04
CA HIS A 124 10.59 -1.74 -7.57
C HIS A 124 10.56 -2.72 -8.74
N PHE A 125 9.66 -2.49 -9.70
CA PHE A 125 9.48 -3.38 -10.85
C PHE A 125 10.70 -3.44 -11.78
N THR A 126 11.62 -2.47 -11.69
CA THR A 126 12.89 -2.52 -12.43
C THR A 126 13.69 -3.80 -12.21
N HIS A 127 13.47 -4.51 -11.10
CA HIS A 127 14.15 -5.76 -10.76
C HIS A 127 13.40 -7.04 -11.19
N MET A 128 12.25 -6.93 -11.85
CA MET A 128 11.51 -8.09 -12.33
C MET A 128 12.30 -8.85 -13.41
N SER A 129 12.03 -10.15 -13.58
CA SER A 129 12.55 -10.92 -14.72
C SER A 129 11.76 -10.59 -16.00
N ASP A 130 12.38 -10.75 -17.16
CA ASP A 130 11.70 -10.55 -18.45
C ASP A 130 10.57 -11.56 -18.68
N GLU A 131 10.73 -12.77 -18.14
CA GLU A 131 9.73 -13.84 -18.19
C GLU A 131 8.48 -13.46 -17.38
N ASP A 132 8.66 -12.97 -16.16
CA ASP A 132 7.55 -12.58 -15.29
C ASP A 132 6.83 -11.33 -15.81
N ILE A 133 7.55 -10.35 -16.36
CA ILE A 133 6.92 -9.21 -17.05
C ILE A 133 6.10 -9.71 -18.26
N GLY A 134 6.66 -10.66 -19.02
CA GLY A 134 5.96 -11.30 -20.14
C GLY A 134 4.68 -12.02 -19.71
N ALA A 135 4.71 -12.73 -18.58
CA ALA A 135 3.56 -13.44 -18.03
C ALA A 135 2.47 -12.46 -17.56
N VAL A 136 2.83 -11.41 -16.82
CA VAL A 136 1.88 -10.35 -16.42
C VAL A 136 1.26 -9.69 -17.65
N TYR A 137 2.07 -9.37 -18.67
CA TYR A 137 1.56 -8.84 -19.93
C TYR A 137 0.58 -9.80 -20.61
N ALA A 138 0.91 -11.09 -20.71
CA ALA A 138 0.03 -12.11 -21.27
C ALA A 138 -1.31 -12.19 -20.52
N PHE A 139 -1.28 -12.15 -19.19
CA PHE A 139 -2.49 -12.11 -18.37
C PHE A 139 -3.32 -10.85 -18.62
N MET A 140 -2.71 -9.66 -18.67
CA MET A 140 -3.40 -8.41 -19.00
C MET A 140 -4.04 -8.46 -20.39
N MET A 141 -3.32 -8.99 -21.38
CA MET A 141 -3.84 -9.11 -22.75
C MET A 141 -4.95 -10.16 -22.91
N SER A 142 -5.10 -11.07 -21.96
CA SER A 142 -6.21 -12.04 -21.91
C SER A 142 -7.51 -11.49 -21.30
N ARG A 143 -7.46 -10.30 -20.67
CA ARG A 143 -8.63 -9.72 -19.97
C ARG A 143 -9.69 -9.24 -20.96
N THR A 144 -10.91 -9.05 -20.46
CA THR A 144 -11.97 -8.39 -21.24
C THR A 144 -11.55 -6.96 -21.58
N PRO A 145 -11.54 -6.54 -22.86
CA PRO A 145 -11.28 -5.15 -23.23
C PRO A 145 -12.39 -4.24 -22.70
N ILE A 146 -12.03 -3.21 -21.93
CA ILE A 146 -12.97 -2.22 -21.44
C ILE A 146 -12.56 -0.86 -21.98
N GLN A 147 -13.45 -0.21 -22.72
CA GLN A 147 -13.24 1.17 -23.13
C GLN A 147 -13.57 2.11 -21.95
N ALA A 148 -12.55 2.67 -21.33
CA ALA A 148 -12.64 3.58 -20.20
C ALA A 148 -11.41 4.48 -20.15
N SER A 149 -11.60 5.79 -20.24
CA SER A 149 -10.53 6.77 -20.07
C SER A 149 -10.51 7.27 -18.63
N ALA A 150 -9.34 7.19 -18.00
CA ALA A 150 -9.13 7.76 -16.68
C ALA A 150 -9.21 9.31 -16.74
N PRO A 151 -9.68 9.97 -15.67
CA PRO A 151 -9.53 11.42 -15.52
C PRO A 151 -8.07 11.85 -15.60
N ALA A 152 -7.83 13.12 -15.93
CA ALA A 152 -6.49 13.68 -15.91
C ALA A 152 -6.01 13.86 -14.45
N ASN A 153 -4.70 13.70 -14.22
CA ASN A 153 -4.10 13.92 -12.91
C ASN A 153 -4.24 15.39 -12.47
N GLU A 154 -4.58 15.58 -11.20
CA GLU A 154 -4.78 16.88 -10.56
C GLU A 154 -3.66 17.15 -9.54
N LEU A 155 -2.44 17.39 -10.05
CA LEU A 155 -1.28 17.71 -9.22
C LEU A 155 -1.03 19.21 -9.13
N ILE A 156 -0.51 19.65 -7.98
CA ILE A 156 -0.08 21.04 -7.78
C ILE A 156 1.12 21.37 -8.67
N PHE A 157 1.22 22.61 -9.13
CA PHE A 157 2.42 23.11 -9.79
C PHE A 157 3.60 23.17 -8.80
N PRO A 158 4.83 22.75 -9.18
CA PRO A 158 5.27 22.29 -10.52
C PRO A 158 5.21 20.76 -10.73
N LEU A 159 4.60 19.97 -9.84
CA LEU A 159 4.58 18.51 -9.92
C LEU A 159 3.70 17.97 -11.07
N ASN A 160 2.80 18.80 -11.60
CA ASN A 160 2.11 18.54 -12.86
C ASN A 160 3.01 18.67 -14.12
N PHE A 161 4.23 19.18 -13.98
CA PHE A 161 5.19 19.34 -15.09
C PHE A 161 6.12 18.12 -15.20
N ARG A 162 5.92 17.30 -16.24
CA ARG A 162 6.61 16.01 -16.44
C ARG A 162 8.15 16.04 -16.34
N PRO A 163 8.88 17.08 -16.78
CA PRO A 163 10.33 17.14 -16.59
C PRO A 163 10.80 17.09 -15.14
N VAL A 164 9.97 17.46 -14.17
CA VAL A 164 10.29 17.27 -12.74
C VAL A 164 10.45 15.78 -12.41
N ILE A 165 9.69 14.90 -13.08
CA ILE A 165 9.80 13.45 -12.91
C ILE A 165 11.11 12.92 -13.51
N ALA A 166 11.67 13.55 -14.53
CA ALA A 166 12.98 13.15 -15.06
C ALA A 166 14.09 13.34 -14.00
N VAL A 167 14.04 14.45 -13.27
CA VAL A 167 14.95 14.73 -12.14
C VAL A 167 14.70 13.76 -10.99
N TRP A 168 13.44 13.49 -10.66
CA TRP A 168 13.09 12.51 -9.64
C TRP A 168 13.62 11.11 -9.99
N ASN A 169 13.45 10.67 -11.25
CA ASN A 169 13.98 9.39 -11.72
C ASN A 169 15.51 9.34 -11.63
N LEU A 170 16.23 10.42 -11.95
CA LEU A 170 17.69 10.48 -11.80
C LEU A 170 18.15 10.25 -10.34
N LEU A 171 17.33 10.65 -9.36
CA LEU A 171 17.65 10.54 -7.94
C LEU A 171 17.23 9.21 -7.32
N PHE A 172 16.13 8.60 -7.80
CA PHE A 172 15.46 7.51 -7.10
C PHE A 172 15.22 6.25 -7.93
N LEU A 173 15.18 6.35 -9.26
CA LEU A 173 15.11 5.17 -10.12
C LEU A 173 16.52 4.61 -10.33
N HIS A 174 16.83 3.55 -9.60
CA HIS A 174 18.07 2.80 -9.73
C HIS A 174 17.80 1.59 -10.62
N PRO A 175 18.29 1.57 -11.88
CA PRO A 175 18.03 0.45 -12.77
C PRO A 175 18.58 -0.84 -12.18
N GLY A 176 17.67 -1.75 -11.90
CA GLY A 176 17.96 -3.05 -11.32
C GLY A 176 18.25 -4.12 -12.36
N THR A 177 19.26 -4.95 -12.11
CA THR A 177 19.26 -6.30 -12.69
C THR A 177 18.29 -7.18 -11.91
N PRO A 178 17.71 -8.22 -12.52
CA PRO A 178 16.89 -9.19 -11.80
C PRO A 178 17.61 -9.74 -10.58
N VAL A 179 16.88 -9.91 -9.47
CA VAL A 179 17.43 -10.51 -8.25
C VAL A 179 18.00 -11.89 -8.59
N PRO A 180 19.29 -12.16 -8.36
CA PRO A 180 19.87 -13.47 -8.67
C PRO A 180 19.20 -14.56 -7.83
N MET A 181 18.73 -15.63 -8.47
CA MET A 181 18.23 -16.81 -7.76
C MET A 181 19.36 -17.83 -7.57
N SER A 182 19.60 -18.26 -6.35
CA SER A 182 20.53 -19.35 -6.04
C SER A 182 19.93 -20.72 -6.43
N ARG A 183 20.79 -21.73 -6.66
CA ARG A 183 20.36 -23.09 -7.07
C ARG A 183 20.12 -24.06 -5.90
N GLN A 184 20.15 -23.60 -4.64
CA GLN A 184 20.17 -24.48 -3.45
C GLN A 184 19.22 -24.00 -2.33
N GLN A 185 19.51 -24.36 -1.07
CA GLN A 185 18.73 -24.21 0.18
C GLN A 185 18.03 -22.85 0.36
N ASP A 186 18.52 -21.80 -0.30
CA ASP A 186 17.99 -20.44 -0.23
C ASP A 186 16.95 -20.12 -1.32
N ALA A 187 16.61 -21.03 -2.23
CA ALA A 187 15.69 -20.76 -3.34
C ALA A 187 14.32 -20.21 -2.90
N GLN A 188 13.79 -20.67 -1.76
CA GLN A 188 12.57 -20.13 -1.17
C GLN A 188 12.77 -18.69 -0.65
N LEU A 189 13.92 -18.41 -0.02
CA LEU A 189 14.25 -17.06 0.46
C LEU A 189 14.51 -16.10 -0.69
N ASP A 190 15.20 -16.54 -1.75
CA ASP A 190 15.44 -15.75 -2.96
C ASP A 190 14.12 -15.43 -3.68
N ARG A 191 13.22 -16.41 -3.77
CA ARG A 191 11.87 -16.20 -4.32
C ARG A 191 11.09 -15.19 -3.47
N GLY A 192 11.15 -15.32 -2.16
CA GLY A 192 10.50 -14.40 -1.22
C GLY A 192 11.04 -12.97 -1.35
N HIS A 193 12.36 -12.82 -1.37
CA HIS A 193 13.05 -11.55 -1.59
C HIS A 193 12.65 -10.93 -2.92
N TYR A 194 12.69 -11.69 -4.00
CA TYR A 194 12.24 -11.25 -5.32
C TYR A 194 10.80 -10.75 -5.29
N LEU A 195 9.87 -11.49 -4.69
CA LEU A 195 8.46 -11.08 -4.67
C LEU A 195 8.22 -9.85 -3.81
N VAL A 196 8.83 -9.78 -2.62
CA VAL A 196 8.66 -8.67 -1.67
C VAL A 196 9.26 -7.36 -2.20
N ASP A 197 10.43 -7.42 -2.84
CA ASP A 197 11.17 -6.23 -3.28
C ASP A 197 10.77 -5.75 -4.68
N THR A 198 10.19 -6.64 -5.51
CA THR A 198 9.81 -6.30 -6.88
C THR A 198 8.30 -6.06 -7.03
N LEU A 199 7.53 -7.07 -7.43
CA LEU A 199 6.09 -6.95 -7.67
C LEU A 199 5.32 -6.58 -6.41
N GLY A 200 5.65 -7.19 -5.27
CA GLY A 200 4.96 -6.93 -4.01
C GLY A 200 5.24 -5.55 -3.42
N HIS A 201 6.30 -4.86 -3.89
CA HIS A 201 6.71 -3.50 -3.51
C HIS A 201 6.51 -3.17 -2.03
N CYS A 202 6.74 -4.12 -1.13
CA CYS A 202 6.28 -4.00 0.26
C CYS A 202 6.95 -2.82 0.98
N ALA A 203 8.18 -2.49 0.57
CA ALA A 203 8.93 -1.33 1.05
C ALA A 203 8.21 0.00 0.78
N ALA A 204 7.38 0.09 -0.27
CA ALA A 204 6.66 1.32 -0.62
C ALA A 204 5.65 1.73 0.46
N CYS A 205 5.12 0.78 1.24
CA CYS A 205 4.25 1.05 2.37
C CYS A 205 4.97 0.91 3.72
N HIS A 206 5.90 -0.04 3.82
CA HIS A 206 6.58 -0.39 5.06
C HIS A 206 7.93 0.31 5.24
N SER A 207 8.19 1.42 4.55
CA SER A 207 9.39 2.25 4.74
C SER A 207 9.00 3.71 4.92
N PRO A 208 9.80 4.50 5.66
CA PRO A 208 9.49 5.91 5.84
C PRO A 208 9.80 6.67 4.56
N MET A 209 8.84 7.48 4.10
CA MET A 209 9.01 8.34 2.94
C MET A 209 9.73 9.66 3.28
N ASN A 210 10.51 10.17 2.33
CA ASN A 210 11.11 11.50 2.37
C ASN A 210 10.15 12.57 1.83
N LEU A 211 10.53 13.86 1.92
CA LEU A 211 9.67 14.98 1.50
C LEU A 211 9.39 15.02 -0.01
N LEU A 212 10.15 14.29 -0.82
CA LEU A 212 9.98 14.17 -2.28
C LEU A 212 9.12 12.95 -2.66
N GLY A 213 8.52 12.27 -1.68
CA GLY A 213 7.66 11.11 -1.92
C GLY A 213 8.41 9.85 -2.32
N ALA A 214 9.72 9.76 -2.07
CA ALA A 214 10.51 8.56 -2.26
C ALA A 214 10.89 7.93 -0.91
N GLU A 215 11.21 6.63 -0.91
CA GLU A 215 11.68 5.94 0.29
C GLU A 215 12.96 6.58 0.84
N LYS A 216 13.08 6.64 2.18
CA LYS A 216 14.33 7.08 2.81
C LYS A 216 15.38 5.98 2.70
N GLY A 217 16.49 6.29 2.03
CA GLY A 217 17.63 5.38 1.91
C GLY A 217 18.12 4.86 3.26
N GLY A 218 18.45 3.56 3.31
CA GLY A 218 18.91 2.88 4.51
C GLY A 218 17.84 2.63 5.58
N LYS A 219 16.56 2.92 5.29
CA LYS A 219 15.41 2.72 6.19
C LYS A 219 14.35 1.78 5.62
N ALA A 220 14.72 0.95 4.65
CA ALA A 220 13.83 -0.05 4.09
C ALA A 220 13.23 -0.90 5.21
N PHE A 221 11.91 -1.09 5.15
CA PHE A 221 11.13 -1.93 6.05
C PHE A 221 11.06 -1.47 7.53
N ASP A 222 11.45 -0.23 7.85
CA ASP A 222 11.36 0.36 9.20
C ASP A 222 9.94 0.81 9.61
N GLY A 223 8.94 0.58 8.76
CA GLY A 223 7.57 1.05 8.94
C GLY A 223 7.35 2.42 8.31
N GLY A 224 6.09 2.85 8.24
CA GLY A 224 5.70 4.07 7.55
C GLY A 224 4.27 4.48 7.84
N VAL A 225 3.83 5.58 7.24
CA VAL A 225 2.43 6.00 7.28
C VAL A 225 1.92 6.10 5.84
N ILE A 226 0.88 5.33 5.52
CA ILE A 226 0.25 5.28 4.21
C ILE A 226 -1.26 5.44 4.37
N ASP A 227 -1.88 6.32 3.59
CA ASP A 227 -3.30 6.68 3.67
C ASP A 227 -3.80 6.99 5.10
N GLY A 228 -2.92 7.56 5.93
CA GLY A 228 -3.21 7.87 7.32
C GLY A 228 -3.24 6.66 8.28
N TRP A 229 -2.85 5.48 7.82
CA TRP A 229 -2.61 4.26 8.61
C TRP A 229 -1.13 4.08 8.90
N ASP A 230 -0.83 3.50 10.07
CA ASP A 230 0.53 3.13 10.47
C ASP A 230 0.86 1.75 9.89
N ALA A 231 1.79 1.69 8.94
CA ALA A 231 2.35 0.45 8.43
C ALA A 231 3.48 0.00 9.37
N PRO A 232 3.37 -1.16 10.03
CA PRO A 232 4.37 -1.59 11.00
C PRO A 232 5.72 -1.86 10.34
N SER A 233 6.81 -1.77 11.09
CA SER A 233 8.11 -2.27 10.63
C SER A 233 8.03 -3.77 10.34
N LEU A 234 8.52 -4.18 9.17
CA LEU A 234 8.63 -5.61 8.84
C LEU A 234 9.88 -6.25 9.44
N LYS A 235 10.78 -5.49 10.08
CA LYS A 235 12.00 -6.01 10.71
C LYS A 235 11.84 -6.33 12.20
N THR A 236 10.73 -5.93 12.81
CA THR A 236 10.51 -6.02 14.25
C THR A 236 9.21 -6.76 14.60
N LEU A 237 8.76 -7.66 13.74
CA LEU A 237 7.59 -8.51 14.00
C LEU A 237 7.82 -9.40 15.23
N LEU A 238 9.06 -9.80 15.52
CA LEU A 238 9.38 -10.54 16.75
C LEU A 238 9.18 -9.73 18.05
N HIS A 239 9.00 -8.41 17.97
CA HIS A 239 8.77 -7.54 19.14
C HIS A 239 7.29 -7.30 19.45
N ALA A 240 6.37 -7.86 18.65
CA ALA A 240 4.96 -7.85 19.01
C ALA A 240 4.75 -8.54 20.39
N PRO A 241 3.66 -8.22 21.13
CA PRO A 241 3.40 -8.81 22.45
C PRO A 241 3.47 -10.34 22.47
N THR A 242 3.02 -10.97 21.38
CA THR A 242 3.34 -12.34 21.01
C THR A 242 4.22 -12.28 19.75
N PRO A 243 5.40 -12.90 19.70
CA PRO A 243 6.23 -12.90 18.50
C PRO A 243 5.52 -13.57 17.31
N TRP A 244 5.59 -12.96 16.12
CA TRP A 244 5.05 -13.56 14.90
C TRP A 244 5.79 -14.86 14.54
N THR A 245 5.03 -15.87 14.11
CA THR A 245 5.60 -17.04 13.43
C THR A 245 5.45 -16.93 11.91
N ARG A 246 6.23 -17.74 11.18
CA ARG A 246 6.11 -17.83 9.72
C ARG A 246 4.70 -18.25 9.31
N GLU A 247 4.13 -19.23 9.99
CA GLU A 247 2.81 -19.78 9.69
C GLU A 247 1.71 -18.73 9.92
N GLN A 248 1.82 -17.95 10.99
CA GLN A 248 0.91 -16.83 11.26
C GLN A 248 1.03 -15.74 10.19
N LEU A 249 2.24 -15.41 9.76
CA LEU A 249 2.46 -14.43 8.69
C LEU A 249 1.91 -14.93 7.35
N THR A 250 2.15 -16.19 6.99
CA THR A 250 1.55 -16.82 5.80
C THR A 250 0.02 -16.76 5.86
N SER A 251 -0.57 -17.15 6.99
CA SER A 251 -2.03 -17.08 7.21
C SER A 251 -2.55 -15.65 7.07
N TYR A 252 -1.86 -14.67 7.64
CA TYR A 252 -2.23 -13.26 7.55
C TYR A 252 -2.19 -12.77 6.10
N LEU A 253 -1.12 -13.03 5.37
CA LEU A 253 -0.97 -12.62 3.98
C LEU A 253 -2.01 -13.28 3.06
N ARG A 254 -2.41 -14.53 3.31
CA ARG A 254 -3.41 -15.26 2.49
C ARG A 254 -4.86 -14.93 2.85
N THR A 255 -5.15 -14.63 4.11
CA THR A 255 -6.53 -14.58 4.62
C THR A 255 -6.93 -13.22 5.20
N GLY A 256 -5.97 -12.32 5.37
CA GLY A 256 -6.15 -11.07 6.09
C GLY A 256 -6.30 -11.27 7.59
N PHE A 257 -5.85 -12.40 8.16
CA PHE A 257 -6.08 -12.74 9.56
C PHE A 257 -4.98 -13.62 10.16
N ALA A 258 -4.57 -13.30 11.40
CA ALA A 258 -3.77 -14.15 12.26
C ALA A 258 -4.32 -14.20 13.69
N SER A 259 -4.35 -15.41 14.26
CA SER A 259 -5.02 -15.74 15.53
C SER A 259 -4.46 -15.04 16.78
N GLU A 260 -3.30 -14.39 16.68
CA GLU A 260 -2.65 -13.68 17.79
C GLU A 260 -2.22 -12.25 17.45
N HIS A 261 -2.67 -11.74 16.30
CA HIS A 261 -2.26 -10.41 15.80
C HIS A 261 -3.44 -9.58 15.27
N GLY A 262 -4.56 -10.24 14.94
CA GLY A 262 -5.78 -9.60 14.49
C GLY A 262 -6.02 -9.75 12.98
N ALA A 263 -6.88 -8.88 12.46
CA ALA A 263 -7.26 -8.85 11.05
C ALA A 263 -6.62 -7.66 10.31
N ALA A 264 -6.38 -7.83 9.02
CA ALA A 264 -5.94 -6.77 8.14
C ALA A 264 -7.02 -5.67 8.04
N ALA A 265 -6.56 -4.43 7.96
CA ALA A 265 -7.41 -3.25 7.89
C ALA A 265 -6.73 -2.19 7.01
N GLY A 266 -7.48 -1.15 6.66
CA GLY A 266 -6.95 -0.04 5.85
C GLY A 266 -6.31 -0.52 4.54
N PRO A 267 -5.17 0.05 4.12
CA PRO A 267 -4.48 -0.30 2.89
C PRO A 267 -3.99 -1.75 2.82
N MET A 268 -3.73 -2.41 3.95
CA MET A 268 -3.24 -3.79 3.94
C MET A 268 -4.34 -4.83 3.67
N LEU A 269 -5.60 -4.49 3.97
CA LEU A 269 -6.74 -5.37 3.72
C LEU A 269 -6.87 -5.77 2.24
N PRO A 270 -6.95 -4.85 1.26
CA PRO A 270 -7.01 -5.22 -0.14
C PRO A 270 -5.77 -5.98 -0.61
N VAL A 271 -4.57 -5.69 -0.09
CA VAL A 271 -3.35 -6.44 -0.40
C VAL A 271 -3.48 -7.92 -0.01
N THR A 272 -3.95 -8.22 1.21
CA THR A 272 -4.18 -9.62 1.63
C THR A 272 -5.23 -10.33 0.80
N ARG A 273 -6.24 -9.61 0.30
CA ARG A 273 -7.27 -10.17 -0.61
C ARG A 273 -6.67 -10.50 -1.98
N SER A 274 -5.77 -9.68 -2.48
CA SER A 274 -5.07 -9.97 -3.73
C SER A 274 -4.12 -11.15 -3.55
N LEU A 275 -3.30 -11.17 -2.50
CA LEU A 275 -2.41 -12.29 -2.18
C LEU A 275 -3.14 -13.62 -1.96
N ALA A 276 -4.41 -13.62 -1.57
CA ALA A 276 -5.25 -14.82 -1.54
C ALA A 276 -5.37 -15.53 -2.91
N ASN A 277 -5.17 -14.80 -4.01
CA ASN A 277 -5.18 -15.32 -5.38
C ASN A 277 -3.77 -15.59 -5.93
N ALA A 278 -2.71 -15.32 -5.16
CA ALA A 278 -1.35 -15.70 -5.51
C ALA A 278 -1.10 -17.20 -5.20
N SER A 279 -0.04 -17.75 -5.79
CA SER A 279 0.41 -19.10 -5.45
C SER A 279 0.70 -19.21 -3.95
N GLU A 280 0.28 -20.31 -3.34
CA GLU A 280 0.56 -20.58 -1.92
C GLU A 280 2.06 -20.63 -1.62
N SER A 281 2.84 -21.23 -2.52
CA SER A 281 4.29 -21.29 -2.39
C SER A 281 4.95 -19.91 -2.42
N ASP A 282 4.37 -18.97 -3.19
CA ASP A 282 4.87 -17.60 -3.29
C ASP A 282 4.58 -16.83 -2.01
N VAL A 283 3.38 -16.98 -1.44
CA VAL A 283 3.06 -16.33 -0.15
C VAL A 283 3.90 -16.91 1.00
N GLU A 284 4.14 -18.22 1.01
CA GLU A 284 5.07 -18.85 1.96
C GLU A 284 6.51 -18.34 1.80
N ALA A 285 6.97 -18.17 0.56
CA ALA A 285 8.30 -17.62 0.27
C ALA A 285 8.41 -16.17 0.77
N MET A 286 7.40 -15.33 0.51
CA MET A 286 7.33 -13.96 1.03
C MET A 286 7.38 -13.94 2.57
N ALA A 287 6.59 -14.79 3.23
CA ALA A 287 6.60 -14.90 4.68
C ALA A 287 7.96 -15.38 5.21
N ALA A 288 8.59 -16.37 4.56
CA ALA A 288 9.92 -16.85 4.93
C ALA A 288 10.97 -15.75 4.82
N TYR A 289 10.95 -14.95 3.75
CA TYR A 289 11.86 -13.83 3.57
C TYR A 289 11.65 -12.74 4.62
N VAL A 290 10.40 -12.32 4.86
CA VAL A 290 10.09 -11.32 5.91
C VAL A 290 10.53 -11.82 7.30
N MET A 291 10.35 -13.12 7.61
CA MET A 291 10.84 -13.68 8.87
C MET A 291 12.37 -13.78 8.94
N SER A 292 13.08 -13.80 7.81
CA SER A 292 14.55 -13.86 7.77
C SER A 292 15.22 -12.52 8.11
N MET A 293 14.53 -11.40 7.88
CA MET A 293 15.01 -10.03 8.13
C MET A 293 14.67 -9.50 9.54
N GLN A 294 14.17 -10.36 10.43
CA GLN A 294 13.85 -9.96 11.79
C GLN A 294 15.11 -9.65 12.59
N THR A 295 15.12 -8.51 13.25
CA THR A 295 16.19 -8.15 14.19
C THR A 295 15.91 -8.77 15.55
N SER A 296 16.85 -9.52 16.09
CA SER A 296 16.78 -10.05 17.46
C SER A 296 17.09 -8.99 18.52
N ASP A 297 17.68 -7.86 18.12
CA ASP A 297 17.95 -6.75 19.01
C ASP A 297 16.62 -6.14 19.43
N PRO A 298 16.32 -6.03 20.75
CA PRO A 298 15.11 -5.39 21.20
C PRO A 298 15.03 -4.02 20.52
N ALA A 299 13.89 -3.73 19.89
CA ALA A 299 13.66 -2.43 19.29
C ALA A 299 14.14 -1.38 20.31
N PRO A 300 14.86 -0.32 19.88
CA PRO A 300 15.13 0.77 20.79
C PRO A 300 13.79 1.14 21.36
N GLN A 301 13.59 0.84 22.65
CA GLN A 301 12.42 1.31 23.36
C GLN A 301 12.52 2.80 23.14
N LEU A 302 11.65 3.36 22.30
CA LEU A 302 11.37 4.78 22.36
C LEU A 302 10.84 4.95 23.76
N SER A 303 11.77 5.22 24.67
CA SER A 303 11.52 5.26 26.08
C SER A 303 10.57 6.42 26.31
N THR A 304 9.29 6.10 26.29
CA THR A 304 8.32 6.86 27.02
C THR A 304 8.04 5.99 28.23
N ALA A 305 8.87 6.15 29.27
CA ALA A 305 8.34 6.04 30.62
C ALA A 305 6.95 6.70 30.59
N PRO A 306 5.88 6.05 31.10
CA PRO A 306 4.53 6.56 30.96
C PRO A 306 4.53 7.99 31.50
N LYS A 307 4.56 8.98 30.60
CA LYS A 307 4.38 10.37 30.99
C LYS A 307 2.99 10.36 31.57
N ALA A 308 2.89 10.65 32.87
CA ALA A 308 1.61 10.80 33.54
C ALA A 308 0.72 11.62 32.61
N ASN A 309 -0.33 10.99 32.10
CA ASN A 309 -1.14 11.55 31.05
C ASN A 309 -2.29 12.31 31.72
N PRO A 310 -2.23 13.65 31.82
CA PRO A 310 -3.29 14.42 32.47
C PRO A 310 -4.64 14.26 31.76
N ALA A 311 -4.65 13.83 30.49
CA ALA A 311 -5.89 13.53 29.79
C ALA A 311 -6.51 12.23 30.31
N ALA A 312 -5.74 11.15 30.54
CA ALA A 312 -6.23 9.83 30.97
C ALA A 312 -6.51 9.80 32.48
N ASN A 313 -7.49 10.56 32.91
CA ASN A 313 -8.02 10.49 34.27
C ASN A 313 -9.10 9.39 34.37
N ALA A 314 -9.43 8.99 35.61
CA ALA A 314 -10.43 7.96 35.86
C ALA A 314 -11.79 8.24 35.19
N ALA A 315 -12.19 9.51 35.08
CA ALA A 315 -13.43 9.90 34.41
C ALA A 315 -13.40 9.58 32.90
N SER A 316 -12.28 9.85 32.22
CA SER A 316 -12.13 9.52 30.80
C SER A 316 -12.15 8.01 30.53
N LEU A 317 -11.51 7.21 31.39
CA LEU A 317 -11.55 5.75 31.29
C LEU A 317 -12.97 5.21 31.55
N GLN A 318 -13.70 5.79 32.50
CA GLN A 318 -15.09 5.43 32.76
C GLN A 318 -16.02 5.81 31.59
N ALA A 319 -15.81 6.97 30.97
CA ALA A 319 -16.52 7.38 29.77
C ALA A 319 -16.26 6.41 28.61
N GLY A 320 -14.99 6.06 28.38
CA GLY A 320 -14.59 5.06 27.38
C GLY A 320 -15.20 3.67 27.65
N ALA A 321 -15.23 3.23 28.91
CA ALA A 321 -15.86 1.98 29.32
C ALA A 321 -17.36 1.97 29.00
N THR A 322 -18.05 3.08 29.29
CA THR A 322 -19.49 3.24 29.01
C THR A 322 -19.76 3.16 27.51
N LEU A 323 -18.95 3.83 26.69
CA LEU A 323 -19.04 3.76 25.23
C LEU A 323 -18.78 2.34 24.72
N PHE A 324 -17.76 1.66 25.24
CA PHE A 324 -17.46 0.28 24.87
C PHE A 324 -18.62 -0.66 25.18
N GLN A 325 -19.22 -0.55 26.38
CA GLN A 325 -20.38 -1.36 26.75
C GLN A 325 -21.59 -1.10 25.86
N ALA A 326 -21.80 0.15 25.46
CA ALA A 326 -22.93 0.52 24.61
C ALA A 326 -22.77 0.09 23.14
N ALA A 327 -21.55 0.15 22.60
CA ALA A 327 -21.33 0.06 21.14
C ALA A 327 -20.44 -1.10 20.68
N CYS A 328 -19.62 -1.68 21.56
CA CYS A 328 -18.57 -2.62 21.17
C CYS A 328 -18.68 -3.98 21.88
N ALA A 329 -19.16 -4.00 23.12
CA ALA A 329 -19.13 -5.18 23.99
C ALA A 329 -19.92 -6.37 23.44
N SER A 330 -21.02 -6.13 22.71
CA SER A 330 -21.81 -7.19 22.09
C SER A 330 -21.00 -8.05 21.10
N CYS A 331 -19.91 -7.51 20.55
CA CYS A 331 -19.02 -8.22 19.62
C CYS A 331 -17.65 -8.53 20.23
N HIS A 332 -17.11 -7.64 21.08
CA HIS A 332 -15.71 -7.68 21.54
C HIS A 332 -15.50 -8.00 23.03
N ALA A 333 -16.56 -8.04 23.84
CA ALA A 333 -16.39 -8.43 25.24
C ALA A 333 -15.92 -9.89 25.35
N ALA A 334 -15.38 -10.26 26.51
CA ALA A 334 -15.03 -11.64 26.78
C ALA A 334 -16.23 -12.54 26.51
N HIS A 335 -16.01 -13.63 25.76
CA HIS A 335 -17.04 -14.58 25.34
C HIS A 335 -18.08 -14.06 24.32
N ALA A 336 -17.91 -12.85 23.80
CA ALA A 336 -18.76 -12.35 22.72
C ALA A 336 -18.58 -13.18 21.43
N PRO A 337 -19.55 -13.13 20.49
CA PRO A 337 -19.54 -13.99 19.30
C PRO A 337 -18.27 -13.92 18.45
N MET A 338 -17.54 -12.80 18.44
CA MET A 338 -16.29 -12.76 17.67
C MET A 338 -15.21 -13.64 18.27
N GLU A 339 -15.13 -13.74 19.60
CA GLU A 339 -14.16 -14.60 20.28
C GLU A 339 -14.61 -16.07 20.27
N THR A 340 -15.92 -16.33 20.44
CA THR A 340 -16.43 -17.69 20.67
C THR A 340 -16.93 -18.42 19.42
N ILE A 341 -17.43 -17.70 18.42
CA ILE A 341 -18.03 -18.27 17.20
C ILE A 341 -17.20 -17.90 15.97
N GLY A 342 -16.65 -16.67 15.94
CA GLY A 342 -15.86 -16.15 14.83
C GLY A 342 -14.38 -16.57 14.84
N GLY A 343 -13.91 -17.21 15.91
CA GLY A 343 -12.50 -17.60 16.08
C GLY A 343 -11.54 -16.42 16.04
N ARG A 344 -12.01 -15.19 16.33
CA ARG A 344 -11.18 -13.99 16.34
C ARG A 344 -10.44 -13.89 17.67
N PRO A 345 -9.18 -13.44 17.67
CA PRO A 345 -8.46 -13.15 18.90
C PRO A 345 -9.23 -12.12 19.71
N SER A 346 -9.04 -12.21 21.02
CA SER A 346 -9.32 -11.08 21.90
C SER A 346 -8.64 -9.83 21.37
N LEU A 347 -9.25 -8.65 21.57
CA LEU A 347 -8.63 -7.36 21.27
C LEU A 347 -7.23 -7.23 21.92
N SER A 348 -6.96 -7.97 22.98
CA SER A 348 -5.66 -7.96 23.64
C SER A 348 -4.51 -8.54 22.84
N GLN A 349 -4.80 -9.40 21.87
CA GLN A 349 -3.80 -9.92 20.94
C GLN A 349 -3.68 -9.05 19.69
N GLY A 350 -4.52 -8.02 19.53
CA GLY A 350 -4.44 -7.12 18.38
C GLY A 350 -3.16 -6.29 18.39
N THR A 351 -2.38 -6.32 17.30
CA THR A 351 -1.17 -5.49 17.17
C THR A 351 -1.48 -3.99 17.30
N ALA A 352 -2.64 -3.55 16.78
CA ALA A 352 -3.04 -2.14 16.83
C ALA A 352 -3.29 -1.61 18.25
N VAL A 353 -3.83 -2.42 19.16
CA VAL A 353 -4.07 -1.97 20.55
C VAL A 353 -2.75 -1.87 21.33
N ASN A 354 -1.77 -2.70 20.94
CA ASN A 354 -0.46 -2.78 21.56
C ASN A 354 0.61 -1.90 20.88
N SER A 355 0.31 -1.21 19.77
CA SER A 355 1.27 -0.35 19.07
C SER A 355 1.52 0.97 19.80
N ASP A 356 2.72 1.53 19.70
CA ASP A 356 3.05 2.83 20.33
C ASP A 356 2.10 3.96 19.89
N SER A 357 1.70 3.95 18.62
CA SER A 357 0.78 4.92 18.03
C SER A 357 -0.69 4.50 18.22
N PRO A 358 -1.61 5.41 18.60
CA PRO A 358 -3.06 5.14 18.63
C PRO A 358 -3.71 5.11 17.23
N ARG A 359 -2.95 5.49 16.19
CA ARG A 359 -3.45 5.76 14.84
C ARG A 359 -4.32 4.64 14.28
N ASN A 360 -3.84 3.40 14.30
CA ASN A 360 -4.58 2.27 13.70
C ASN A 360 -5.87 1.94 14.46
N VAL A 361 -5.89 2.05 15.79
CA VAL A 361 -7.12 1.86 16.58
C VAL A 361 -8.13 2.96 16.29
N VAL A 362 -7.68 4.22 16.26
CA VAL A 362 -8.57 5.35 15.94
C VAL A 362 -9.12 5.21 14.52
N ARG A 363 -8.29 4.80 13.56
CA ARG A 363 -8.72 4.51 12.18
C ARG A 363 -9.76 3.41 12.09
N LEU A 364 -9.52 2.27 12.75
CA LEU A 364 -10.50 1.18 12.83
C LEU A 364 -11.85 1.65 13.41
N ILE A 365 -11.83 2.50 14.44
CA ILE A 365 -13.07 3.05 15.02
C ILE A 365 -13.76 4.02 14.04
N LEU A 366 -13.00 4.91 13.40
CA LEU A 366 -13.55 5.89 12.46
C LEU A 366 -14.14 5.21 11.23
N ASP A 367 -13.35 4.35 10.58
CA ASP A 367 -13.60 3.84 9.23
C ASP A 367 -14.33 2.50 9.24
N GLY A 368 -14.25 1.77 10.35
CA GLY A 368 -14.78 0.41 10.47
C GLY A 368 -14.04 -0.60 9.59
N LEU A 369 -14.65 -1.77 9.45
CA LEU A 369 -14.26 -2.82 8.53
C LEU A 369 -15.51 -3.17 7.69
N PRO A 370 -15.55 -2.80 6.40
CA PRO A 370 -16.72 -3.01 5.56
C PRO A 370 -17.01 -4.51 5.37
N PRO A 371 -18.28 -4.89 5.14
CA PRO A 371 -18.64 -6.27 4.91
C PRO A 371 -18.04 -6.76 3.58
N GLU A 372 -17.61 -8.02 3.55
CA GLU A 372 -17.01 -8.63 2.37
C GLU A 372 -17.89 -9.73 1.80
N GLY A 373 -18.37 -9.54 0.56
CA GLY A 373 -19.16 -10.54 -0.14
C GLY A 373 -20.36 -11.02 0.70
N SER A 374 -20.58 -12.33 0.72
CA SER A 374 -21.67 -12.96 1.47
C SER A 374 -21.29 -13.40 2.89
N THR A 375 -20.13 -12.98 3.43
CA THR A 375 -19.62 -13.47 4.72
C THR A 375 -19.79 -12.39 5.81
N PRO A 376 -20.80 -12.49 6.70
CA PRO A 376 -21.10 -11.46 7.71
C PRO A 376 -20.01 -11.28 8.78
N ALA A 377 -19.06 -12.22 8.87
CA ALA A 377 -18.13 -12.39 10.00
C ALA A 377 -16.90 -11.45 10.01
N ARG A 378 -16.90 -10.39 9.19
CA ARG A 378 -15.82 -9.37 9.12
C ARG A 378 -16.34 -7.93 9.11
N LEU A 379 -17.54 -7.70 9.64
CA LEU A 379 -18.12 -6.36 9.71
C LEU A 379 -17.81 -5.70 11.06
N MET A 380 -17.16 -4.54 11.01
CA MET A 380 -17.15 -3.57 12.10
C MET A 380 -17.74 -2.27 11.53
N PRO A 381 -18.87 -1.74 12.06
CA PRO A 381 -19.44 -0.52 11.52
C PRO A 381 -18.51 0.68 11.74
N PRO A 382 -18.53 1.69 10.86
CA PRO A 382 -17.81 2.94 11.08
C PRO A 382 -18.49 3.77 12.17
N PHE A 383 -17.69 4.33 13.09
CA PHE A 383 -18.18 5.23 14.14
C PHE A 383 -17.86 6.70 13.90
N ALA A 384 -17.23 7.06 12.76
CA ALA A 384 -16.93 8.44 12.43
C ALA A 384 -18.18 9.36 12.49
N GLY A 385 -19.34 8.90 12.01
CA GLY A 385 -20.58 9.69 12.07
C GLY A 385 -21.35 9.61 13.39
N MET A 386 -20.94 8.74 14.32
CA MET A 386 -21.70 8.41 15.53
C MET A 386 -21.05 8.95 16.80
N LEU A 387 -19.71 9.00 16.83
CA LEU A 387 -18.95 9.42 17.99
C LEU A 387 -18.15 10.69 17.69
N THR A 388 -18.18 11.61 18.66
CA THR A 388 -17.33 12.80 18.67
C THR A 388 -15.86 12.43 18.85
N ASP A 389 -14.97 13.35 18.49
CA ASP A 389 -13.52 13.16 18.63
C ASP A 389 -13.09 12.91 20.08
N ALA A 390 -13.74 13.55 21.05
CA ALA A 390 -13.51 13.32 22.46
C ALA A 390 -13.94 11.91 22.90
N GLN A 391 -15.11 11.44 22.45
CA GLN A 391 -15.60 10.10 22.76
C GLN A 391 -14.71 9.00 22.17
N ILE A 392 -14.20 9.20 20.94
CA ILE A 392 -13.25 8.26 20.33
C ILE A 392 -11.93 8.26 21.10
N ALA A 393 -11.45 9.42 21.57
CA ALA A 393 -10.26 9.50 22.40
C ALA A 393 -10.42 8.79 23.75
N ASP A 394 -11.57 8.94 24.40
CA ASP A 394 -11.93 8.21 25.64
C ASP A 394 -11.98 6.69 25.39
N LEU A 395 -12.65 6.26 24.32
CA LEU A 395 -12.79 4.86 23.95
C LEU A 395 -11.42 4.22 23.66
N ALA A 396 -10.58 4.83 22.83
CA ALA A 396 -9.26 4.29 22.51
C ALA A 396 -8.36 4.15 23.75
N ARG A 397 -8.41 5.12 24.67
CA ARG A 397 -7.67 5.04 25.94
C ARG A 397 -8.16 3.91 26.83
N TYR A 398 -9.48 3.75 26.93
CA TYR A 398 -10.08 2.62 27.64
C TYR A 398 -9.65 1.28 27.01
N LEU A 399 -9.72 1.16 25.68
CA LEU A 399 -9.33 -0.06 24.97
C LEU A 399 -7.88 -0.47 25.28
N ARG A 400 -6.92 0.47 25.19
CA ARG A 400 -5.53 0.16 25.57
C ARG A 400 -5.40 -0.20 27.04
N SER A 401 -6.07 0.54 27.93
CA SER A 401 -6.03 0.26 29.38
C SER A 401 -6.55 -1.12 29.74
N GLN A 402 -7.55 -1.65 29.02
CA GLN A 402 -8.18 -2.92 29.33
C GLN A 402 -7.56 -4.10 28.59
N TYR A 403 -7.15 -3.89 27.34
CA TYR A 403 -6.72 -4.96 26.45
C TYR A 403 -5.20 -4.98 26.23
N SER A 404 -4.44 -4.04 26.78
CA SER A 404 -2.97 -4.05 26.71
C SER A 404 -2.34 -4.00 28.10
N LYS A 405 -1.07 -4.37 28.19
CA LYS A 405 -0.21 -4.10 29.35
C LYS A 405 0.36 -2.68 29.33
N GLU A 406 0.19 -1.97 28.22
CA GLU A 406 0.71 -0.63 28.01
C GLU A 406 -0.16 0.45 28.66
N ALA A 407 0.47 1.57 29.02
CA ALA A 407 -0.25 2.73 29.55
C ALA A 407 -1.21 3.32 28.49
N PRO A 408 -2.36 3.90 28.88
CA PRO A 408 -3.26 4.56 27.95
C PRO A 408 -2.56 5.68 27.16
N TRP A 409 -2.84 5.78 25.86
CA TRP A 409 -2.23 6.81 25.01
C TRP A 409 -2.53 8.23 25.50
N PRO A 410 -1.60 9.19 25.34
CA PRO A 410 -1.83 10.63 25.49
C PRO A 410 -2.65 11.19 24.32
N LEU A 411 -3.79 10.57 24.03
CA LEU A 411 -4.67 10.89 22.91
C LEU A 411 -5.69 11.95 23.33
N THR A 412 -5.76 13.04 22.57
CA THR A 412 -6.73 14.12 22.75
C THR A 412 -7.78 14.13 21.65
N ALA A 413 -8.87 14.89 21.85
CA ALA A 413 -9.86 15.13 20.80
C ALA A 413 -9.25 15.82 19.56
N ALA A 414 -8.26 16.70 19.74
CA ALA A 414 -7.60 17.37 18.62
C ALA A 414 -6.79 16.38 17.74
N ASP A 415 -6.18 15.37 18.36
CA ASP A 415 -5.47 14.31 17.63
C ASP A 415 -6.44 13.47 16.80
N VAL A 416 -7.59 13.09 17.37
CA VAL A 416 -8.63 12.36 16.62
C VAL A 416 -9.19 13.22 15.49
N ALA A 417 -9.43 14.52 15.74
CA ALA A 417 -9.87 15.46 14.71
C ALA A 417 -8.87 15.56 13.55
N LYS A 418 -7.56 15.44 13.84
CA LYS A 418 -6.52 15.37 12.80
C LYS A 418 -6.63 14.09 11.98
N TYR A 419 -6.73 12.93 12.63
CA TYR A 419 -6.89 11.65 11.93
C TYR A 419 -8.16 11.61 11.07
N ARG A 420 -9.26 12.21 11.54
CA ARG A 420 -10.50 12.33 10.76
C ARG A 420 -10.35 13.15 9.48
N LYS A 421 -9.48 14.16 9.47
CA LYS A 421 -9.23 15.03 8.29
C LYS A 421 -8.29 14.41 7.28
N GLU A 422 -7.37 13.56 7.75
CA GLU A 422 -6.56 12.70 6.90
C GLU A 422 -7.52 11.67 6.27
N LYS A 423 -8.06 11.94 5.08
CA LYS A 423 -9.06 11.08 4.45
C LYS A 423 -8.51 9.65 4.24
N PRO A 424 -9.26 8.59 4.55
CA PRO A 424 -9.00 7.29 3.94
C PRO A 424 -9.31 7.40 2.43
N ALA A 425 -8.57 6.67 1.60
CA ALA A 425 -8.92 6.52 0.19
C ALA A 425 -10.41 6.04 0.08
N PRO A 426 -11.22 6.67 -0.79
CA PRO A 426 -12.68 6.46 -0.84
C PRO A 426 -13.15 5.04 -1.26
#